data_AF-M3HNH6-F1
#
_entry.id   AF-M3HNH6-F1
#
_cell.length_a   1.000
_cell.length_b   1.000
_cell.length_c   1.000
_cell.angle_alpha   90.00
_cell.angle_beta   90.00
_cell.angle_gamma   90.00
#
_symmetry.space_group_name_H-M   'P 1'
#
loop_
_entity.id
_entity.type
_entity.pdbx_description
1 polymer ?
#
loop_
_entity_poly.entity_id
_entity_poly.type
_entity_poly.pdbx_seq_one_letter_code
_entity_poly.pdbx_strand_id
1 'polypeptide(L)'
;MKLNQDHDFSLFYRNYKDSIYKIIRFLSSDPEEVEDIAQEVFLNIYKAFPNFSPEKGSFYAWAATIAKNTYYTYRKKERRIC
;
A
#
# COMPACT_ATOMS: atom_id res chain seq x y z
N MET A 1 -19.82 14.31 12.98
CA MET A 1 -20.11 12.91 12.65
C MET A 1 -18.81 12.29 12.15
N LYS A 2 -18.07 11.58 13.01
CA LYS A 2 -16.87 10.82 12.57
C LYS A 2 -17.41 9.62 11.79
N LEU A 3 -17.43 9.72 10.46
CA LEU A 3 -17.71 8.58 9.60
C LEU A 3 -16.65 7.51 9.90
N ASN A 4 -17.09 6.26 10.07
CA ASN A 4 -16.28 5.13 10.52
C ASN A 4 -15.13 4.88 9.54
N GLN A 5 -13.94 5.41 9.85
CA GLN A 5 -12.70 5.21 9.09
C GLN A 5 -12.49 3.73 8.71
N ASP A 6 -12.86 2.82 9.61
CA ASP A 6 -12.77 1.37 9.40
C ASP A 6 -13.71 0.85 8.31
N HIS A 7 -14.94 1.37 8.23
CA HIS A 7 -15.93 0.94 7.24
C HIS A 7 -15.55 1.42 5.84
N ASP A 8 -15.16 2.69 5.72
CA ASP A 8 -14.75 3.26 4.44
C ASP A 8 -13.46 2.60 3.96
N PHE A 9 -12.45 2.45 4.84
CA PHE A 9 -11.23 1.74 4.48
C PHE A 9 -11.50 0.29 4.08
N SER A 10 -12.40 -0.42 4.76
CA SER A 10 -12.76 -1.81 4.40
C SER A 10 -13.32 -1.92 2.98
N LEU A 11 -14.12 -0.95 2.54
CA LEU A 11 -14.65 -0.90 1.17
C LEU A 11 -13.52 -0.66 0.15
N PHE A 12 -12.63 0.29 0.42
CA PHE A 12 -11.46 0.56 -0.43
C PHE A 12 -10.53 -0.64 -0.49
N TYR A 13 -10.26 -1.28 0.65
CA TYR A 13 -9.43 -2.47 0.73
C TYR A 13 -9.99 -3.57 -0.18
N ARG A 14 -11.28 -3.89 -0.07
CA ARG A 14 -11.91 -4.92 -0.93
C ARG A 14 -11.82 -4.58 -2.42
N ASN A 15 -11.99 -3.32 -2.79
CA ASN A 15 -11.98 -2.89 -4.20
C ASN A 15 -10.58 -2.81 -4.81
N TYR A 16 -9.55 -2.49 -4.02
CA TYR A 16 -8.21 -2.18 -4.53
C TYR A 16 -7.12 -3.15 -4.09
N LYS A 17 -7.39 -4.08 -3.17
CA LYS A 17 -6.42 -5.08 -2.69
C LYS A 17 -5.71 -5.77 -3.84
N ASP A 18 -6.46 -6.36 -4.77
CA ASP A 18 -5.89 -7.14 -5.86
C ASP A 18 -5.04 -6.28 -6.81
N SER A 19 -5.49 -5.05 -7.07
CA SER A 19 -4.75 -4.08 -7.88
C SER A 19 -3.43 -3.67 -7.23
N ILE A 20 -3.43 -3.46 -5.90
CA ILE A 20 -2.22 -3.12 -5.14
C ILE A 20 -1.27 -4.32 -5.09
N TYR A 21 -1.79 -5.53 -4.86
CA TYR A 21 -0.99 -6.76 -4.91
C TYR A 21 -0.31 -6.97 -6.26
N LYS A 22 -1.00 -6.66 -7.37
CA LYS A 22 -0.40 -6.72 -8.72
C LYS A 22 0.77 -5.75 -8.88
N ILE A 23 0.67 -4.54 -8.32
CA ILE A 23 1.79 -3.58 -8.34
C ILE A 23 2.99 -4.16 -7.59
N ILE A 24 2.77 -4.73 -6.40
CA ILE A 24 3.85 -5.26 -5.57
C ILE A 24 4.52 -6.47 -6.25
N ARG A 25 3.75 -7.40 -6.81
CA ARG A 25 4.26 -8.51 -7.62
C ARG A 25 5.00 -8.07 -8.89
N PHE A 26 4.72 -6.87 -9.39
CA PHE A 26 5.49 -6.30 -10.49
C PHE A 26 6.84 -5.73 -10.03
N LEU A 27 6.95 -5.35 -8.75
CA LEU A 27 8.16 -4.78 -8.15
C LEU A 27 9.12 -5.85 -7.59
N SER A 28 8.59 -6.91 -6.97
CA SER A 28 9.36 -8.05 -6.47
C SER A 28 8.85 -9.37 -7.06
N SER A 29 9.79 -10.24 -7.41
CA SER A 29 9.52 -11.59 -7.94
C SER A 29 9.52 -12.66 -6.85
N ASP A 30 9.98 -12.34 -5.64
CA ASP A 30 9.99 -13.26 -4.51
C ASP A 30 8.62 -13.26 -3.80
N PRO A 31 7.92 -14.41 -3.71
CA PRO A 31 6.64 -14.50 -3.01
C PRO A 31 6.69 -14.07 -1.54
N GLU A 32 7.79 -14.34 -0.82
CA GLU A 32 7.93 -13.97 0.59
C GLU A 32 8.10 -12.47 0.75
N GLU A 33 8.97 -11.85 -0.06
CA GLU A 33 9.13 -10.39 -0.08
C GLU A 33 7.80 -9.70 -0.45
N VAL A 34 7.04 -10.26 -1.40
CA VAL A 34 5.75 -9.71 -1.83
C VAL A 34 4.75 -9.66 -0.67
N GLU A 35 4.65 -10.72 0.13
CA GLU A 35 3.79 -10.79 1.31
C GLU A 35 4.19 -9.72 2.34
N ASP A 36 5.48 -9.64 2.67
CA ASP A 36 6.02 -8.67 3.63
C ASP A 36 5.76 -7.22 3.19
N ILE A 37 6.10 -6.90 1.93
CA ILE A 37 5.90 -5.57 1.36
C ILE A 37 4.41 -5.25 1.34
N ALA A 38 3.54 -6.19 0.97
CA ALA A 38 2.11 -5.96 0.95
C ALA A 38 1.56 -5.59 2.33
N GLN A 39 1.98 -6.29 3.38
CA GLN A 39 1.59 -5.96 4.74
C GLN A 39 1.97 -4.52 5.12
N GLU A 40 3.23 -4.12 4.86
CA GLU A 40 3.67 -2.75 5.12
C GLU A 40 2.91 -1.71 4.29
N VAL A 41 2.64 -2.01 3.01
CA VAL A 41 1.90 -1.11 2.12
C VAL A 41 0.49 -0.87 2.64
N PHE A 42 -0.28 -1.92 2.96
CA PHE A 42 -1.64 -1.74 3.46
C PHE A 42 -1.67 -1.02 4.81
N LEU A 43 -0.68 -1.27 5.68
CA LEU A 43 -0.56 -0.55 6.95
C LEU A 43 -0.29 0.96 6.72
N ASN A 44 0.59 1.28 5.78
CA ASN A 44 0.89 2.67 5.42
C ASN A 44 -0.31 3.38 4.78
N ILE A 45 -1.03 2.69 3.89
CA ILE A 45 -2.28 3.18 3.30
C ILE A 45 -3.29 3.44 4.41
N TYR A 46 -3.51 2.50 5.34
CA TYR A 46 -4.46 2.67 6.44
C TYR A 46 -4.13 3.89 7.31
N LYS A 47 -2.85 4.07 7.67
CA LYS A 47 -2.38 5.24 8.44
C LYS A 47 -2.56 6.55 7.69
N ALA A 48 -2.39 6.55 6.37
CA ALA A 48 -2.48 7.74 5.53
C ALA A 48 -3.90 8.00 4.98
N PHE A 49 -4.81 7.04 5.11
CA PHE A 49 -6.18 7.08 4.59
C PHE A 49 -7.00 8.30 5.05
N PRO A 50 -6.92 8.75 6.32
CA PRO A 50 -7.63 9.97 6.76
C PRO A 50 -7.22 11.24 6.01
N ASN A 51 -6.01 11.25 5.43
CA ASN A 51 -5.47 12.38 4.69
C ASN A 51 -5.63 12.23 3.18
N PHE A 52 -6.15 11.09 2.71
CA PHE A 52 -6.44 10.89 1.30
C PHE A 52 -7.59 11.81 0.88
N SER A 53 -7.38 12.56 -0.21
CA SER A 53 -8.41 13.39 -0.82
C SER A 53 -8.52 13.01 -2.29
N PRO A 54 -9.70 12.57 -2.77
CA PRO A 54 -9.89 12.19 -4.17
C PRO A 54 -9.72 13.36 -5.15
N GLU A 55 -9.79 14.60 -4.66
CA GLU A 55 -9.54 15.82 -5.45
C GLU A 55 -8.07 15.93 -5.88
N LYS A 56 -7.15 15.31 -5.13
CA LYS A 56 -5.70 15.33 -5.41
C LYS A 56 -5.27 14.26 -6.42
N GLY A 57 -6.15 13.33 -6.78
CA GLY A 57 -5.87 12.26 -7.73
C GLY A 57 -6.56 10.94 -7.40
N SER A 58 -6.34 9.95 -8.26
CA SER A 58 -6.97 8.63 -8.09
C SER A 58 -6.36 7.86 -6.90
N PHE A 59 -7.21 7.11 -6.20
CA PHE A 59 -6.76 6.23 -5.11
C PHE A 59 -5.68 5.25 -5.59
N TYR A 60 -5.82 4.73 -6.82
CA TYR A 60 -4.84 3.83 -7.41
C TYR A 60 -3.46 4.49 -7.57
N ALA A 61 -3.39 5.70 -8.11
CA ALA A 61 -2.10 6.39 -8.28
C ALA A 61 -1.45 6.74 -6.94
N TRP A 62 -2.26 7.14 -5.96
CA TRP A 62 -1.81 7.42 -4.60
C TRP A 62 -1.28 6.16 -3.90
N ALA A 63 -2.04 5.05 -3.94
CA ALA A 63 -1.63 3.77 -3.38
C ALA A 63 -0.40 3.19 -4.09
N ALA A 64 -0.28 3.37 -5.41
CA ALA A 64 0.89 2.97 -6.18
C ALA A 64 2.17 3.71 -5.75
N THR A 65 2.03 4.99 -5.37
CA THR A 65 3.15 5.78 -4.84
C THR A 65 3.61 5.24 -3.49
N ILE A 66 2.66 4.92 -2.61
CA ILE A 66 2.95 4.29 -1.32
C ILE A 66 3.65 2.94 -1.54
N ALA A 67 3.11 2.09 -2.43
CA ALA A 67 3.69 0.78 -2.75
C ALA A 67 5.14 0.86 -3.22
N LYS A 68 5.45 1.77 -4.16
CA LYS A 68 6.82 1.99 -4.63
C LYS A 68 7.75 2.47 -3.52
N ASN A 69 7.31 3.44 -2.71
CA ASN A 69 8.12 3.98 -1.62
C ASN A 69 8.42 2.91 -0.55
N THR A 70 7.44 2.08 -0.22
CA THR A 70 7.60 0.95 0.71
C THR A 70 8.57 -0.08 0.14
N TYR A 71 8.43 -0.48 -1.13
CA TYR A 71 9.37 -1.40 -1.78
C TYR A 71 10.82 -0.91 -1.73
N TYR A 72 11.08 0.34 -2.11
CA TYR A 72 12.45 0.88 -2.06
C TYR A 72 13.00 0.97 -0.64
N THR A 73 12.14 1.17 0.36
CA THR A 73 12.52 1.17 1.77
C THR A 73 12.86 -0.24 2.24
N TYR A 74 12.04 -1.22 1.89
CA TYR A 74 12.26 -2.65 2.16
C TYR A 74 13.60 -3.12 1.58
N ARG A 75 13.85 -2.86 0.29
CA ARG A 75 15.12 -3.23 -0.37
C ARG A 75 16.34 -2.55 0.24
N LYS A 76 16.21 -1.30 0.70
CA LYS A 76 17.30 -0.63 1.42
C LYS A 76 17.60 -1.29 2.77
N LYS A 77 16.58 -1.83 3.44
CA LYS A 77 16.71 -2.51 4.73
C LYS A 77 17.40 -3.87 4.55
N GLU A 78 17.00 -4.66 3.55
CA GLU A 78 17.68 -5.92 3.22
C GLU A 78 19.17 -5.72 2.93
N ARG A 79 19.51 -4.73 2.10
CA ARG A 79 20.92 -4.42 1.76
C ARG A 79 21.78 -3.96 2.94
N ARG A 80 21.19 -3.67 4.10
CA ARG A 80 21.92 -3.32 5.34
C ARG A 80 22.10 -4.52 6.27
N ILE A 81 21.37 -5.61 6.03
CA ILE A 81 21.40 -6.82 6.85
C ILE A 81 22.39 -7.84 6.26
N CYS A 82 22.70 -7.75 4.96
CA CYS A 82 23.86 -8.38 4.32
C CYS A 82 25.09 -7.48 4.36
#